data_AF-A0A3D3H6T4-F1
#
_entry.id   AF-A0A3D3H6T4-F1
#
_cell.length_a   1.000
_cell.length_b   1.000
_cell.length_c   1.000
_cell.angle_alpha   90.00
_cell.angle_beta   90.00
_cell.angle_gamma   90.00
#
_symmetry.space_group_name_H-M   'P 1'
#
loop_
_entity.id
_entity.type
_entity.pdbx_description
1 polymer ?
#
loop_
_entity_poly.entity_id
_entity_poly.type
_entity_poly.pdbx_seq_one_letter_code
_entity_poly.pdbx_strand_id
1 'polypeptide(L)'
;MAKSAPTADIDESKLRVSAPATEAVGVPAVMHALEMSIEQMGLVRSARTLLRVNQKDGFDCPGCAWPEEDKRHIAEFCENGAKAVAEEATVRRVSADFFAKHSIADLLEHDDYWL
;
A
#
# COMPACT_ATOMS: atom_id res chain seq x y z
N MET A 1 -15.01 -4.25 -1.88
CA MET A 1 -14.83 -2.81 -1.57
C MET A 1 -13.49 -2.67 -0.85
N ALA A 2 -12.90 -1.48 -0.79
CA ALA A 2 -11.71 -1.26 0.04
C ALA A 2 -12.07 -1.41 1.52
N LYS A 3 -11.09 -1.77 2.34
CA LYS A 3 -11.22 -1.86 3.80
C LYS A 3 -11.29 -0.44 4.39
N SER A 4 -12.05 -0.28 5.46
CA SER A 4 -12.12 0.98 6.21
C SER A 4 -10.78 1.30 6.89
N ALA A 5 -10.57 2.59 7.12
CA ALA A 5 -9.55 3.12 8.02
C ALA A 5 -9.54 2.41 9.38
N PRO A 6 -8.37 2.07 9.95
CA PRO A 6 -8.26 1.73 11.37
C PRO A 6 -8.73 2.90 12.24
N THR A 7 -9.29 2.62 13.40
CA THR A 7 -9.82 3.65 14.33
C THR A 7 -9.11 3.64 15.69
N ALA A 8 -8.07 2.83 15.83
CA ALA A 8 -7.30 2.68 17.05
C ALA A 8 -5.85 2.36 16.68
N ASP A 9 -4.93 2.84 17.51
CA ASP A 9 -3.51 2.52 17.46
C ASP A 9 -3.26 1.02 17.64
N ILE A 10 -2.10 0.53 17.20
CA ILE A 10 -1.72 -0.86 17.40
C ILE A 10 -1.37 -1.13 18.86
N ASP A 11 -1.62 -2.37 19.29
CA ASP A 11 -1.20 -2.85 20.60
C ASP A 11 0.13 -3.59 20.47
N GLU A 12 1.23 -2.87 20.74
CA GLU A 12 2.57 -3.43 20.65
C GLU A 12 2.81 -4.63 21.57
N SER A 13 2.02 -4.78 22.65
CA SER A 13 2.14 -5.95 23.54
C SER A 13 1.73 -7.26 22.85
N LYS A 14 1.01 -7.18 21.72
CA LYS A 14 0.64 -8.32 20.89
C LYS A 14 1.71 -8.69 19.85
N LEU A 15 2.79 -7.92 19.75
CA LEU A 15 3.88 -8.21 18.82
C LEU A 15 4.48 -9.59 19.10
N ARG A 16 4.69 -10.39 18.05
CA ARG A 16 5.30 -11.71 18.15
C ARG A 16 6.61 -11.72 17.38
N VAL A 17 7.66 -12.19 18.04
CA VAL A 17 8.96 -12.42 17.41
C VAL A 17 9.09 -13.90 17.09
N SER A 18 9.34 -14.22 15.82
CA SER A 18 9.60 -15.57 15.34
C SER A 18 11.05 -15.73 14.90
N ALA A 19 11.45 -16.95 14.54
CA ALA A 19 12.68 -17.16 13.80
C ALA A 19 12.63 -16.36 12.46
N PRO A 20 13.77 -15.88 11.97
CA PRO A 20 13.84 -15.20 10.67
C PRO A 20 13.31 -16.06 9.54
N ALA A 21 12.66 -15.43 8.56
CA ALA A 21 12.28 -16.11 7.33
C ALA A 21 13.55 -16.55 6.57
N THR A 22 13.50 -17.72 5.94
CA THR A 22 14.61 -18.25 5.12
C THR A 22 14.57 -17.75 3.67
N GLU A 23 13.47 -17.12 3.27
CA GLU A 23 13.22 -16.63 1.92
C GLU A 23 12.78 -15.16 1.98
N ALA A 24 13.32 -14.33 1.09
CA ALA A 24 13.00 -12.90 1.00
C ALA A 24 11.95 -12.57 -0.08
N VAL A 25 11.65 -13.51 -0.96
CA VAL A 25 10.75 -13.34 -2.11
C VAL A 25 9.91 -14.59 -2.34
N GLY A 26 8.83 -14.48 -3.12
CA GLY A 26 8.04 -15.63 -3.57
C GLY A 26 6.54 -15.40 -3.45
N VAL A 27 5.80 -16.50 -3.36
CA VAL A 27 4.32 -16.47 -3.27
C VAL A 27 3.81 -15.59 -2.12
N PRO A 28 4.39 -15.61 -0.90
CA PRO A 28 3.94 -14.74 0.18
C PRO A 28 4.01 -13.25 -0.17
N ALA A 29 5.11 -12.81 -0.80
CA ALA A 29 5.29 -11.43 -1.25
C ALA A 29 4.21 -10.99 -2.25
N VAL A 30 3.90 -11.85 -3.23
CA VAL A 30 2.83 -11.60 -4.21
C VAL A 30 1.47 -11.50 -3.52
N MET A 31 1.18 -12.40 -2.58
CA MET A 31 -0.09 -12.42 -1.85
C MET A 31 -0.25 -11.17 -0.99
N HIS A 32 0.79 -10.74 -0.26
CA HIS A 32 0.72 -9.54 0.58
C HIS A 32 0.61 -8.26 -0.26
N ALA A 33 1.31 -8.15 -1.39
CA ALA A 33 1.14 -7.03 -2.32
C ALA A 33 -0.32 -6.94 -2.82
N LEU A 34 -0.92 -8.07 -3.19
CA LEU A 34 -2.29 -8.12 -3.67
C LEU A 34 -3.31 -7.81 -2.56
N GLU A 35 -3.11 -8.40 -1.38
CA GLU A 35 -3.94 -8.15 -0.19
C GLU A 35 -3.99 -6.66 0.13
N MET A 36 -2.83 -6.03 0.30
CA MET A 36 -2.74 -4.59 0.59
C MET A 36 -3.35 -3.74 -0.53
N SER A 37 -3.10 -4.10 -1.80
CA SER A 37 -3.70 -3.41 -2.95
C SER A 37 -5.23 -3.46 -2.92
N ILE A 38 -5.82 -4.60 -2.55
CA ILE A 38 -7.27 -4.77 -2.45
C ILE A 38 -7.82 -4.04 -1.21
N GLU A 39 -7.13 -4.10 -0.08
CA GLU A 39 -7.53 -3.39 1.14
C GLU A 39 -7.56 -1.88 0.95
N GLN A 40 -6.63 -1.31 0.18
CA GLN A 40 -6.55 0.13 -0.06
C GLN A 40 -7.45 0.62 -1.20
N MET A 41 -7.53 -0.13 -2.31
CA MET A 41 -8.19 0.36 -3.54
C MET A 41 -9.49 -0.38 -3.87
N GLY A 42 -9.67 -1.60 -3.34
CA GLY A 42 -10.70 -2.55 -3.77
C GLY A 42 -10.38 -3.22 -5.12
N LEU A 43 -10.84 -4.46 -5.27
CA LEU A 43 -10.48 -5.39 -6.36
C LEU A 43 -10.35 -4.77 -7.76
N VAL A 44 -11.40 -4.08 -8.23
CA VAL A 44 -11.45 -3.55 -9.61
C VAL A 44 -10.41 -2.45 -9.83
N ARG A 45 -10.24 -1.55 -8.85
CA ARG A 45 -9.27 -0.46 -8.95
C ARG A 45 -7.86 -1.02 -8.82
N SER A 46 -7.62 -1.96 -7.90
CA SER A 46 -6.33 -2.64 -7.77
C SER A 46 -5.87 -3.26 -9.09
N ALA A 47 -6.74 -4.05 -9.75
CA ALA A 47 -6.40 -4.67 -11.03
C ALA A 47 -6.09 -3.62 -12.11
N ARG A 48 -6.91 -2.57 -12.24
CA ARG A 48 -6.70 -1.51 -13.24
C ARG A 48 -5.44 -0.69 -12.98
N THR A 49 -5.14 -0.39 -11.72
CA THR A 49 -3.99 0.43 -11.33
C THR A 49 -2.70 -0.36 -11.50
N LEU A 50 -2.61 -1.57 -10.97
CA LEU A 50 -1.38 -2.39 -11.02
C LEU A 50 -1.00 -2.76 -12.47
N LEU A 51 -1.99 -3.05 -13.33
CA LEU A 51 -1.74 -3.31 -14.76
C LEU A 51 -1.24 -2.10 -15.54
N ARG A 52 -1.16 -0.91 -14.94
CA ARG A 52 -0.63 0.31 -15.56
C ARG A 52 0.70 0.76 -14.96
N VAL A 53 1.15 0.16 -13.86
CA VAL A 53 2.44 0.51 -13.26
C VAL A 53 3.55 0.11 -14.22
N ASN A 54 4.44 1.06 -14.50
CA ASN A 54 5.63 0.94 -15.37
C ASN A 54 5.33 0.39 -16.78
N GLN A 55 4.11 0.60 -17.28
CA GLN A 55 3.72 0.30 -18.66
C GLN A 55 3.90 1.52 -19.56
N LYS A 56 4.10 1.30 -20.87
CA LYS A 56 4.31 2.38 -21.86
C LYS A 56 3.23 3.46 -21.85
N ASP A 57 1.96 3.05 -21.80
CA ASP A 57 0.78 3.94 -21.71
C ASP A 57 0.25 4.04 -20.27
N GLY A 58 1.14 3.83 -19.30
CA GLY A 58 0.86 3.73 -17.89
C GLY A 58 1.42 4.90 -17.09
N PHE A 59 1.98 4.60 -15.92
CA PHE A 59 2.67 5.56 -15.07
C PHE A 59 3.82 4.88 -14.33
N ASP A 60 4.84 5.66 -13.97
CA ASP A 60 6.00 5.12 -13.28
C ASP A 60 5.73 4.98 -11.77
N CYS A 61 6.26 3.91 -11.20
CA CYS A 61 6.28 3.70 -9.76
C CYS A 61 7.11 4.82 -9.10
N PRO A 62 6.55 5.61 -8.16
CA PRO A 62 7.26 6.74 -7.56
C PRO A 62 8.43 6.32 -6.65
N GLY A 63 8.45 5.06 -6.19
CA GLY A 63 9.40 4.58 -5.19
C GLY A 63 10.64 3.87 -5.73
N CYS A 64 10.74 3.58 -7.04
CA CYS A 64 11.82 2.73 -7.58
C CYS A 64 12.25 3.14 -8.99
N ALA A 65 13.53 2.98 -9.30
CA ALA A 65 14.05 3.05 -10.67
C ALA A 65 13.79 1.72 -11.39
N TRP A 66 12.56 1.51 -11.87
CA TRP A 66 12.21 0.30 -12.61
C TRP A 66 12.80 0.34 -14.03
N PRO A 67 13.47 -0.73 -14.50
CA PRO A 67 14.07 -0.74 -15.84
C PRO A 67 13.04 -0.52 -16.93
N GLU A 68 13.45 0.19 -17.99
CA GLU A 68 12.59 0.52 -19.11
C GLU A 68 12.97 -0.19 -20.40
N GLU A 69 12.35 -1.34 -20.67
CA GLU A 69 12.58 -2.12 -21.89
C GLU A 69 11.48 -1.98 -22.95
N ASP A 70 11.83 -2.30 -24.20
CA ASP A 70 10.88 -2.23 -25.32
C ASP A 70 9.72 -3.21 -25.19
N LYS A 71 9.94 -4.38 -24.60
CA LYS A 71 8.92 -5.42 -24.40
C LYS A 71 8.57 -5.51 -22.93
N ARG A 72 7.39 -5.02 -22.54
CA ARG A 72 6.90 -5.11 -21.17
C ARG A 72 6.16 -6.41 -20.88
N HIS A 73 6.37 -6.92 -19.68
CA HIS A 73 5.54 -7.91 -19.01
C HIS A 73 4.24 -7.30 -18.50
N ILE A 74 3.29 -8.16 -18.15
CA ILE A 74 1.98 -7.75 -17.59
C ILE A 74 2.17 -7.13 -16.18
N ALA A 75 3.19 -7.57 -15.44
CA ALA A 75 3.53 -7.07 -14.12
C ALA A 75 4.95 -6.50 -14.16
N GLU A 76 5.05 -5.18 -14.24
CA GLU A 76 6.31 -4.42 -14.26
C GLU A 76 6.54 -3.76 -12.90
N PHE A 77 6.42 -4.50 -11.80
CA PHE A 77 6.60 -3.94 -10.45
C PHE A 77 7.05 -4.99 -9.45
N CYS A 78 7.75 -4.57 -8.40
CA CYS A 78 8.05 -5.39 -7.24
C CYS A 78 6.94 -5.29 -6.17
N GLU A 79 7.02 -6.13 -5.14
CA GLU A 79 6.13 -6.09 -3.97
C GLU A 79 6.05 -4.68 -3.36
N ASN A 80 7.20 -4.07 -3.04
CA ASN A 80 7.25 -2.75 -2.42
C ASN A 80 6.66 -1.67 -3.33
N GLY A 81 6.88 -1.76 -4.64
CA GLY A 81 6.28 -0.85 -5.63
C GLY A 81 4.76 -0.97 -5.66
N ALA A 82 4.22 -2.19 -5.61
CA ALA A 82 2.77 -2.41 -5.53
C ALA A 82 2.18 -1.85 -4.23
N LYS A 83 2.84 -2.05 -3.08
CA LYS A 83 2.41 -1.53 -1.78
C LYS A 83 2.42 0.00 -1.74
N ALA A 84 3.49 0.64 -2.21
CA ALA A 84 3.58 2.09 -2.29
C ALA A 84 2.48 2.68 -3.20
N VAL A 85 2.28 2.10 -4.38
CA VAL A 85 1.19 2.52 -5.28
C VAL A 85 -0.18 2.30 -4.62
N ALA A 86 -0.36 1.25 -3.82
CA ALA A 86 -1.61 1.01 -3.12
C ALA A 86 -1.93 2.08 -2.07
N GLU A 87 -0.93 2.55 -1.31
CA GLU A 87 -1.09 3.66 -0.36
C GLU A 87 -1.47 4.95 -1.09
N GLU A 88 -0.73 5.29 -2.15
CA GLU A 88 -1.01 6.51 -2.94
C GLU A 88 -2.37 6.48 -3.64
N ALA A 89 -2.78 5.31 -4.13
CA ALA A 89 -4.02 5.15 -4.89
C ALA A 89 -5.23 4.77 -4.04
N THR A 90 -5.10 4.77 -2.70
CA THR A 90 -6.16 4.45 -1.75
C THR A 90 -7.43 5.26 -2.00
N VAL A 91 -8.58 4.67 -1.67
CA VAL A 91 -9.87 5.38 -1.77
C VAL A 91 -10.28 6.07 -0.47
N ARG A 92 -9.52 5.87 0.62
CA ARG A 92 -9.72 6.55 1.90
C ARG A 92 -9.32 8.01 1.77
N ARG A 93 -10.10 8.92 2.36
CA ARG A 93 -9.85 10.36 2.26
C ARG A 93 -10.14 11.05 3.58
N VAL A 94 -9.20 11.89 3.97
CA VAL A 94 -9.33 12.82 5.08
C VAL A 94 -9.87 14.15 4.53
N SER A 95 -10.85 14.74 5.21
CA SER A 95 -11.48 16.02 4.81
C SER A 95 -11.07 17.15 5.75
N ALA A 96 -11.44 18.39 5.41
CA ALA A 96 -11.24 19.53 6.29
C ALA A 96 -11.91 19.35 7.67
N ASP A 97 -13.05 18.67 7.74
CA ASP A 97 -13.77 18.41 8.99
C ASP A 97 -12.99 17.51 9.96
N PHE A 98 -12.12 16.65 9.43
CA PHE A 98 -11.21 15.86 10.26
C PHE A 98 -10.18 16.77 10.93
N PHE A 99 -9.52 17.62 10.17
CA PHE A 99 -8.53 18.57 10.71
C PHE A 99 -9.16 19.63 11.62
N ALA A 100 -10.45 19.92 11.46
CA ALA A 100 -11.18 20.78 12.40
C ALA A 100 -11.39 20.12 13.78
N LYS A 101 -11.31 18.79 13.88
CA LYS A 101 -11.51 18.01 15.10
C LYS A 101 -10.21 17.50 15.73
N HIS A 102 -9.15 17.37 14.93
CA HIS A 102 -7.86 16.84 15.36
C HIS A 102 -6.78 17.90 15.14
N SER A 103 -6.22 18.43 16.23
CA SER A 103 -5.08 19.34 16.16
C SER A 103 -3.80 18.57 15.82
N ILE A 104 -2.75 19.28 15.37
CA ILE A 104 -1.45 18.65 15.11
C ILE A 104 -0.89 18.00 16.39
N ALA A 105 -1.11 18.62 17.56
CA ALA A 105 -0.66 18.06 18.83
C ALA A 105 -1.36 16.72 19.13
N ASP A 106 -2.68 16.64 18.88
CA ASP A 106 -3.43 15.39 19.06
C ASP A 106 -2.96 14.31 18.08
N LEU A 107 -2.71 14.67 16.81
CA LEU A 107 -2.24 13.71 15.80
C LEU A 107 -0.85 13.15 16.12
N LEU A 108 0.01 13.91 16.80
CA LEU A 108 1.34 13.45 17.24
C LEU A 108 1.27 12.43 18.39
N GLU A 109 0.12 12.24 19.03
CA GLU A 109 -0.09 11.22 20.06
C GLU A 109 -0.49 9.85 19.49
N HIS A 110 -0.79 9.77 18.18
CA HIS A 110 -1.16 8.54 17.49
C HIS A 110 0.02 7.92 16.71
N ASP A 111 -0.09 6.62 16.43
CA ASP A 111 0.88 5.90 15.60
C ASP A 111 0.57 6.00 14.10
N ASP A 112 1.49 5.49 13.27
CA ASP A 112 1.35 5.49 11.81
C ASP A 112 0.29 4.50 11.27
N TYR A 113 -0.36 3.71 12.15
CA TYR A 113 -1.40 2.74 11.79
C TYR A 113 -2.82 3.25 12.05
N TRP A 114 -2.97 4.26 12.90
CA TRP A 114 -4.22 4.94 13.14
C TRP A 114 -4.61 5.79 11.93
N LEU A 115 -5.88 5.66 11.48
CA LEU A 115 -6.51 6.33 10.31
C LEU A 115 -6.18 5.76 8.92
#